data_AF-A0A1E3X994-F1
#
_entry.id   AF-A0A1E3X994-F1
#
_cell.length_a   1.000
_cell.length_b   1.000
_cell.length_c   1.000
_cell.angle_alpha   90.00
_cell.angle_beta   90.00
_cell.angle_gamma   90.00
#
_symmetry.space_group_name_H-M   'P 1'
#
loop_
_entity.id
_entity.type
_entity.pdbx_description
1 polymer ?
#
loop_
_entity_poly.entity_id
_entity_poly.type
_entity_poly.pdbx_seq_one_letter_code
_entity_poly.pdbx_strand_id
1 'polypeptide(L)'
;MSYKFFCIFFMLLLTICTKIYGDTFRLEGFDEKIDAKILEMNEEYVKVIVPQREISSIKIKSELPDRPTGGDDKYPDAVFLSVNGKESKVVCKIVKITKKPGSITLQIPRERVSAIQIAFPGSEQEDVSSVGRGKREHPPVDAERLKEQIKEELRYEFEKKQKKEDVAIEEKIKEDLRLEFEKKQQIKDETFEAENYGKVRGRMLYKGKPLPRCQVKIMMLEKWGIFGTPKEGIRFETVTDENGRYIFEKVPPGGYKFYWKKPTESYWIRRMKMEPDIFIEAGETYHLPDRETNVKTIN
;
A
#
# COMPACT_ATOMS: atom_id res chain seq x y z
N MET A 1 -1.40 -45.40 -0.96
CA MET A 1 -0.08 -44.90 -1.38
C MET A 1 -0.14 -43.56 -2.15
N SER A 2 -1.23 -42.79 -2.03
CA SER A 2 -1.53 -41.68 -2.97
C SER A 2 -1.13 -40.29 -2.44
N TYR A 3 -0.88 -40.15 -1.14
CA TYR A 3 -0.58 -38.86 -0.51
C TYR A 3 0.88 -38.41 -0.68
N LYS A 4 1.81 -39.36 -0.87
CA LYS A 4 3.24 -39.06 -1.05
C LYS A 4 3.53 -38.43 -2.42
N PHE A 5 2.78 -38.82 -3.46
CA PHE A 5 2.91 -38.22 -4.79
C PHE A 5 2.33 -36.80 -4.86
N PHE A 6 1.23 -36.53 -4.16
CA PHE A 6 0.62 -35.20 -4.10
C PHE A 6 1.50 -34.18 -3.39
N CYS A 7 2.16 -34.56 -2.28
CA CYS A 7 3.09 -33.67 -1.59
C CYS A 7 4.35 -33.36 -2.41
N ILE A 8 4.88 -34.32 -3.17
CA ILE A 8 6.05 -34.08 -4.02
C ILE A 8 5.70 -33.15 -5.19
N PHE A 9 4.52 -33.31 -5.80
CA PHE A 9 4.06 -32.42 -6.86
C PHE A 9 3.76 -30.99 -6.36
N PHE A 10 3.20 -30.85 -5.15
CA PHE A 10 2.95 -29.55 -4.54
C PHE A 10 4.26 -28.83 -4.14
N MET A 11 5.26 -29.58 -3.66
CA MET A 11 6.59 -29.04 -3.38
C MET A 11 7.37 -28.70 -4.65
N LEU A 12 7.13 -29.41 -5.76
CA LEU A 12 7.68 -29.05 -7.09
C LEU A 12 6.96 -27.84 -7.72
N LEU A 13 5.67 -27.65 -7.46
CA LEU A 13 4.94 -26.45 -7.89
C LEU A 13 5.38 -25.20 -7.10
N LEU A 14 5.69 -25.37 -5.81
CA LEU A 14 6.20 -24.31 -4.94
C LEU A 14 7.62 -23.86 -5.31
N THR A 15 8.43 -24.71 -5.96
CA THR A 15 9.74 -24.30 -6.49
C THR A 15 9.66 -23.55 -7.82
N ILE A 16 8.58 -23.69 -8.59
CA ILE A 16 8.42 -23.03 -9.91
C ILE A 16 7.86 -21.60 -9.81
N CYS A 17 7.31 -21.17 -8.66
CA CYS A 17 6.62 -19.88 -8.54
C CYS A 17 7.47 -18.69 -8.02
N THR A 18 8.79 -18.65 -8.23
CA THR A 18 9.63 -17.56 -7.66
C THR A 18 10.10 -16.48 -8.65
N LYS A 19 9.73 -16.52 -9.93
CA LYS A 19 9.93 -15.37 -10.83
C LYS A 19 8.71 -14.45 -10.79
N ILE A 20 8.68 -13.58 -9.79
CA ILE A 20 7.59 -12.60 -9.55
C ILE A 20 7.53 -11.52 -10.63
N TYR A 21 8.58 -11.38 -11.47
CA TYR A 21 8.62 -10.40 -12.55
C TYR A 21 9.21 -11.05 -13.80
N GLY A 22 8.47 -10.99 -14.91
CA GLY A 22 8.89 -11.55 -16.20
C GLY A 22 9.78 -10.61 -17.02
N ASP A 23 9.78 -9.32 -16.70
CA ASP A 23 10.60 -8.35 -17.42
C ASP A 23 12.04 -8.35 -16.90
N THR A 24 12.97 -8.07 -17.79
CA THR A 24 14.36 -7.87 -17.45
C THR A 24 14.90 -6.62 -18.12
N PHE A 25 15.86 -5.96 -17.48
CA PHE A 25 16.59 -4.88 -18.10
C PHE A 25 18.09 -5.04 -17.86
N ARG A 26 18.89 -4.40 -18.72
CA ARG A 26 20.34 -4.32 -18.61
C ARG A 26 20.76 -2.88 -18.43
N LEU A 27 21.80 -2.67 -17.64
CA LEU A 27 22.39 -1.35 -17.45
C LEU A 27 23.55 -1.17 -18.42
N GLU A 28 23.85 0.08 -18.74
CA GLU A 28 25.07 0.43 -19.46
C GLU A 28 26.29 0.01 -18.63
N GLY A 29 27.21 -0.73 -19.25
CA GLY A 29 28.40 -1.26 -18.56
C GLY A 29 28.16 -2.45 -17.62
N PHE A 30 26.96 -3.03 -17.60
CA PHE A 30 26.63 -4.22 -16.79
C PHE A 30 25.80 -5.23 -17.61
N ASP A 31 26.42 -6.33 -17.99
CA ASP A 31 25.84 -7.32 -18.93
C ASP A 31 24.86 -8.32 -18.27
N GLU A 32 24.76 -8.31 -16.95
CA GLU A 32 23.81 -9.15 -16.23
C GLU A 32 22.36 -8.65 -16.44
N LYS A 33 21.43 -9.59 -16.61
CA LYS A 33 20.00 -9.28 -16.69
C LYS A 33 19.45 -9.08 -15.29
N ILE A 34 18.83 -7.92 -15.04
CA ILE A 34 18.19 -7.62 -13.77
C ILE A 34 16.69 -7.88 -13.90
N ASP A 35 16.16 -8.79 -13.09
CA ASP A 35 14.73 -9.05 -13.00
C ASP A 35 13.99 -7.84 -12.40
N ALA A 36 13.00 -7.32 -13.10
CA ALA A 36 12.21 -6.18 -12.64
C ALA A 36 10.82 -6.16 -13.28
N LYS A 37 9.91 -5.35 -12.73
CA LYS A 37 8.68 -4.96 -13.44
C LYS A 37 8.87 -3.61 -14.10
N ILE A 38 8.66 -3.51 -15.41
CA ILE A 38 8.67 -2.22 -16.08
C ILE A 38 7.28 -1.59 -15.91
N LEU A 39 7.22 -0.40 -15.30
CA LEU A 39 5.96 0.33 -15.09
C LEU A 39 5.71 1.36 -16.19
N GLU A 40 6.76 2.02 -16.63
CA GLU A 40 6.69 3.16 -17.53
C GLU A 40 8.05 3.33 -18.21
N MET A 41 8.05 3.71 -19.48
CA MET A 41 9.25 4.04 -20.25
C MET A 41 8.93 5.25 -21.13
N ASN A 42 9.79 6.25 -21.07
CA ASN A 42 9.77 7.40 -21.97
C ASN A 42 11.23 7.75 -22.37
N GLU A 43 11.41 8.86 -23.08
CA GLU A 43 12.73 9.29 -23.56
C GLU A 43 13.66 9.73 -22.43
N GLU A 44 13.13 10.10 -21.26
CA GLU A 44 13.90 10.63 -20.13
C GLU A 44 14.27 9.57 -19.10
N TYR A 45 13.36 8.62 -18.82
CA TYR A 45 13.56 7.61 -17.80
C TYR A 45 12.83 6.29 -18.09
N VAL A 46 13.29 5.26 -17.39
CA VAL A 46 12.62 3.97 -17.24
C VAL A 46 12.24 3.82 -15.76
N LYS A 47 10.96 3.61 -15.49
CA LYS A 47 10.43 3.39 -14.15
C LYS A 47 10.26 1.89 -13.93
N VAL A 48 11.00 1.35 -12.96
CA VAL A 48 11.07 -0.09 -12.71
C VAL A 48 10.81 -0.43 -11.25
N ILE A 49 10.21 -1.59 -10.99
CA ILE A 49 10.16 -2.21 -9.66
C ILE A 49 11.21 -3.31 -9.60
N VAL A 50 12.21 -3.13 -8.75
CA VAL A 50 13.27 -4.13 -8.52
C VAL A 50 12.97 -4.90 -7.22
N PRO A 51 12.98 -6.25 -7.22
CA PRO A 51 12.86 -7.06 -6.02
C PRO A 51 14.00 -6.78 -5.04
N GLN A 52 13.72 -6.80 -3.73
CA GLN A 52 14.76 -6.60 -2.71
C GLN A 52 15.86 -7.67 -2.76
N ARG A 53 15.57 -8.88 -3.27
CA ARG A 53 16.57 -9.95 -3.43
C ARG A 53 17.71 -9.59 -4.40
N GLU A 54 17.47 -8.67 -5.34
CA GLU A 54 18.48 -8.21 -6.31
C GLU A 54 19.26 -6.99 -5.78
N ILE A 55 19.01 -6.54 -4.55
CA ILE A 55 19.55 -5.31 -3.98
C ILE A 55 20.51 -5.67 -2.85
N SER A 56 21.81 -5.40 -3.04
CA SER A 56 22.83 -5.60 -2.02
C SER A 56 22.85 -4.46 -1.01
N SER A 57 22.75 -3.22 -1.48
CA SER A 57 22.77 -2.05 -0.60
C SER A 57 22.14 -0.83 -1.26
N ILE A 58 21.73 0.14 -0.42
CA ILE A 58 21.12 1.39 -0.86
C ILE A 58 21.93 2.53 -0.23
N LYS A 59 22.41 3.46 -1.05
CA LYS A 59 23.01 4.72 -0.58
C LYS A 59 22.10 5.88 -0.98
N ILE A 60 21.28 6.31 -0.02
CA ILE A 60 20.48 7.52 -0.14
C ILE A 60 21.41 8.69 0.20
N LYS A 61 21.66 9.58 -0.74
CA LYS A 61 22.36 10.84 -0.42
C LYS A 61 21.36 11.78 0.22
N SER A 62 21.51 12.07 1.52
CA SER A 62 20.83 13.19 2.19
C SER A 62 21.79 14.34 2.51
N GLU A 63 22.74 14.62 1.62
CA GLU A 63 23.69 15.71 1.81
C GLU A 63 23.46 16.77 0.74
N LEU A 64 23.07 17.98 1.17
CA LEU A 64 23.22 19.20 0.37
C LEU A 64 24.66 19.29 -0.12
N PRO A 65 24.92 19.53 -1.41
CA PRO A 65 26.27 19.78 -1.85
C PRO A 65 26.65 21.22 -1.51
N ASP A 66 27.51 21.38 -0.50
CA ASP A 66 28.48 22.47 -0.52
C ASP A 66 29.33 22.29 -1.79
N ARG A 67 29.06 23.17 -2.76
CA ARG A 67 29.66 23.36 -4.10
C ARG A 67 29.02 22.64 -5.30
N PRO A 68 28.76 23.42 -6.39
CA PRO A 68 28.17 22.91 -7.61
C PRO A 68 29.26 22.24 -8.45
N THR A 69 29.29 20.91 -8.43
CA THR A 69 29.97 20.15 -9.50
C THR A 69 28.95 19.22 -10.14
N GLY A 70 28.16 19.79 -11.05
CA GLY A 70 27.52 19.12 -12.20
C GLY A 70 26.91 17.73 -11.99
N GLY A 71 26.21 17.49 -10.88
CA GLY A 71 25.41 16.29 -10.68
C GLY A 71 23.95 16.61 -10.98
N ASP A 72 23.31 15.84 -11.86
CA ASP A 72 21.89 16.00 -12.18
C ASP A 72 21.04 15.93 -10.91
N ASP A 73 20.53 17.07 -10.45
CA ASP A 73 19.58 17.19 -9.33
C ASP A 73 18.31 16.34 -9.53
N LYS A 74 18.10 15.84 -10.77
CA LYS A 74 16.99 14.97 -11.16
C LYS A 74 17.07 13.56 -10.58
N TYR A 75 18.28 13.03 -10.32
CA TYR A 75 18.50 11.65 -9.86
C TYR A 75 19.49 11.58 -8.69
N PRO A 76 19.05 11.94 -7.46
CA PRO A 76 19.94 12.15 -6.32
C PRO A 76 20.44 10.85 -5.67
N ASP A 77 19.82 9.71 -5.96
CA ASP A 77 20.03 8.46 -5.22
C ASP A 77 21.01 7.52 -5.95
N ALA A 78 21.70 6.68 -5.17
CA ALA A 78 22.51 5.59 -5.69
C ALA A 78 22.08 4.25 -5.07
N VAL A 79 21.65 3.31 -5.91
CA VAL A 79 21.26 1.95 -5.50
C VAL A 79 22.30 0.97 -6.02
N PHE A 80 22.75 0.05 -5.19
CA PHE A 80 23.65 -1.03 -5.58
C PHE A 80 22.84 -2.30 -5.79
N LEU A 81 22.84 -2.78 -7.03
CA LEU A 81 22.16 -4.01 -7.43
C LEU A 81 23.19 -5.13 -7.49
N SER A 82 22.89 -6.27 -6.86
CA SER A 82 23.75 -7.45 -6.90
C SER A 82 22.99 -8.58 -7.59
N VAL A 83 23.51 -8.97 -8.75
CA VAL A 83 22.97 -10.07 -9.57
C VAL A 83 24.11 -11.05 -9.83
N ASN A 84 23.88 -12.33 -9.56
CA ASN A 84 24.88 -13.40 -9.76
C ASN A 84 26.24 -13.13 -9.07
N GLY A 85 26.24 -12.43 -7.93
CA GLY A 85 27.46 -12.09 -7.19
C GLY A 85 28.26 -10.91 -7.76
N LYS A 86 27.77 -10.25 -8.82
CA LYS A 86 28.33 -9.01 -9.35
C LYS A 86 27.47 -7.82 -8.91
N GLU A 87 28.11 -6.77 -8.43
CA GLU A 87 27.45 -5.55 -7.96
C GLU A 87 27.56 -4.42 -8.99
N SER A 88 26.47 -3.69 -9.22
CA SER A 88 26.43 -2.51 -10.10
C SER A 88 25.78 -1.33 -9.40
N LYS A 89 26.40 -0.14 -9.55
CA LYS A 89 25.88 1.12 -9.01
C LYS A 89 24.94 1.78 -10.01
N VAL A 90 23.71 2.01 -9.59
CA VAL A 90 22.66 2.69 -10.35
C VAL A 90 22.40 4.06 -9.78
N VAL A 91 22.67 5.11 -10.56
CA VAL A 91 22.23 6.48 -10.24
C VAL A 91 20.78 6.62 -10.68
N CYS A 92 19.89 6.94 -9.75
CA CYS A 92 18.45 6.91 -9.97
C CYS A 92 17.71 7.83 -8.98
N LYS A 93 16.40 7.84 -9.06
CA LYS A 93 15.52 8.42 -8.04
C LYS A 93 14.67 7.30 -7.43
N ILE A 94 14.74 7.15 -6.11
CA ILE A 94 13.92 6.18 -5.38
C ILE A 94 12.52 6.76 -5.22
N VAL A 95 11.54 6.14 -5.88
CA VAL A 95 10.14 6.60 -5.85
C VAL A 95 9.39 6.01 -4.66
N LYS A 96 9.63 4.73 -4.36
CA LYS A 96 8.90 4.00 -3.30
C LYS A 96 9.70 2.77 -2.83
N ILE A 97 9.69 2.51 -1.53
CA ILE A 97 10.18 1.27 -0.93
C ILE A 97 9.00 0.51 -0.34
N THR A 98 8.78 -0.73 -0.78
CA THR A 98 7.69 -1.60 -0.33
C THR A 98 8.27 -2.71 0.54
N LYS A 99 7.76 -2.88 1.77
CA LYS A 99 8.29 -3.86 2.74
C LYS A 99 7.78 -5.29 2.53
N LYS A 100 6.62 -5.50 1.88
CA LYS A 100 6.03 -6.81 1.60
C LYS A 100 5.20 -6.81 0.29
N PRO A 101 5.56 -7.60 -0.74
CA PRO A 101 6.89 -8.22 -0.90
C PRO A 101 7.96 -7.13 -0.99
N GLY A 102 9.18 -7.42 -0.49
CA GLY A 102 10.29 -6.48 -0.51
C GLY A 102 10.61 -6.03 -1.94
N SER A 103 10.39 -4.76 -2.26
CA SER A 103 10.72 -4.19 -3.58
C SER A 103 10.95 -2.70 -3.52
N ILE A 104 11.69 -2.18 -4.49
CA ILE A 104 11.99 -0.75 -4.62
C ILE A 104 11.59 -0.29 -6.02
N THR A 105 10.83 0.79 -6.08
CA THR A 105 10.49 1.48 -7.32
C THR A 105 11.55 2.53 -7.61
N LEU A 106 12.22 2.41 -8.76
CA LEU A 106 13.30 3.29 -9.20
C LEU A 106 12.89 4.02 -10.49
N GLN A 107 13.31 5.27 -10.63
CA GLN A 107 13.38 5.97 -11.90
C GLN A 107 14.85 6.04 -12.33
N ILE A 108 15.18 5.32 -13.40
CA ILE A 108 16.53 5.21 -13.94
C ILE A 108 16.59 6.04 -15.22
N PRO A 109 17.61 6.90 -15.42
CA PRO A 109 17.77 7.65 -16.66
C PRO A 109 17.82 6.73 -17.88
N ARG A 110 17.19 7.14 -19.00
CA ARG A 110 17.10 6.28 -20.18
C ARG A 110 18.47 5.94 -20.77
N GLU A 111 19.44 6.86 -20.70
CA GLU A 111 20.81 6.61 -21.19
C GLU A 111 21.53 5.48 -20.43
N ARG A 112 21.13 5.20 -19.19
CA ARG A 112 21.74 4.15 -18.36
C ARG A 112 21.18 2.75 -18.62
N VAL A 113 20.16 2.62 -19.46
CA VAL A 113 19.50 1.34 -19.76
C VAL A 113 19.90 0.88 -21.17
N SER A 114 20.68 -0.19 -21.25
CA SER A 114 21.24 -0.70 -22.49
C SER A 114 20.27 -1.62 -23.25
N ALA A 115 19.44 -2.38 -22.53
CA ALA A 115 18.45 -3.26 -23.12
C ALA A 115 17.28 -3.50 -22.18
N ILE A 116 16.11 -3.80 -22.75
CA ILE A 116 14.88 -4.16 -22.06
C ILE A 116 14.28 -5.37 -22.75
N GLN A 117 13.86 -6.36 -21.97
CA GLN A 117 13.10 -7.52 -22.44
C GLN A 117 11.81 -7.61 -21.63
N ILE A 118 10.68 -7.37 -22.29
CA ILE A 118 9.34 -7.47 -21.70
C ILE A 118 8.81 -8.88 -22.01
N ALA A 119 8.37 -9.61 -20.99
CA ALA A 119 7.77 -10.93 -21.21
C ALA A 119 6.29 -10.77 -21.55
N PHE A 120 5.91 -11.16 -22.77
CA PHE A 120 4.51 -11.31 -23.15
C PHE A 120 4.09 -12.79 -22.99
N PRO A 121 2.97 -13.10 -22.34
CA PRO A 121 2.45 -14.45 -22.33
C PRO A 121 2.00 -14.84 -23.75
N GLY A 122 2.69 -15.79 -24.40
CA GLY A 122 2.15 -16.51 -25.57
C GLY A 122 2.94 -16.51 -26.89
N SER A 123 4.26 -16.27 -26.93
CA SER A 123 5.03 -16.43 -28.18
C SER A 123 6.06 -17.56 -28.08
N GLU A 124 5.63 -18.79 -28.37
CA GLU A 124 6.53 -19.83 -28.89
C GLU A 124 6.68 -19.60 -30.40
N GLN A 125 7.93 -19.41 -30.83
CA GLN A 125 8.31 -19.18 -32.22
C GLN A 125 8.85 -20.52 -32.73
N GLU A 126 8.13 -21.18 -33.64
CA GLU A 126 8.65 -22.33 -34.39
C GLU A 126 8.84 -21.96 -35.86
N ASP A 127 10.11 -21.94 -36.28
CA ASP A 127 10.57 -22.04 -37.66
C ASP A 127 10.46 -23.50 -38.13
N VAL A 128 9.78 -23.79 -39.25
CA VAL A 128 10.21 -24.86 -40.19
C VAL A 128 9.82 -24.54 -41.62
N SER A 129 10.76 -24.84 -42.51
CA SER A 129 10.81 -24.58 -43.94
C SER A 129 10.43 -25.82 -44.81
N SER A 130 9.90 -25.52 -46.01
CA SER A 130 10.27 -26.09 -47.33
C SER A 130 9.56 -27.32 -47.99
N VAL A 131 9.24 -27.12 -49.30
CA VAL A 131 9.12 -28.02 -50.51
C VAL A 131 7.92 -29.01 -50.59
N GLY A 132 7.16 -29.22 -51.69
CA GLY A 132 7.06 -28.67 -53.05
C GLY A 132 6.24 -29.58 -54.03
N ARG A 133 5.57 -28.96 -55.03
CA ARG A 133 5.34 -29.37 -56.46
C ARG A 133 4.19 -30.33 -56.93
N GLY A 134 3.25 -29.74 -57.70
CA GLY A 134 2.55 -30.27 -58.93
C GLY A 134 1.35 -31.20 -58.74
N LYS A 135 0.20 -31.17 -59.46
CA LYS A 135 -0.17 -30.72 -60.83
C LYS A 135 -1.73 -30.62 -60.96
N ARG A 136 -2.21 -29.79 -61.92
CA ARG A 136 -3.58 -29.44 -62.44
C ARG A 136 -4.54 -30.63 -62.71
N GLU A 137 -5.89 -30.57 -62.88
CA GLU A 137 -6.93 -29.61 -63.35
C GLU A 137 -8.33 -30.26 -63.07
N HIS A 138 -9.42 -29.59 -62.63
CA HIS A 138 -10.59 -29.06 -63.38
C HIS A 138 -11.69 -28.56 -62.41
N PRO A 139 -12.60 -27.62 -62.75
CA PRO A 139 -13.49 -26.97 -61.79
C PRO A 139 -14.90 -27.59 -61.73
N PRO A 140 -15.34 -27.96 -60.53
CA PRO A 140 -16.71 -27.70 -60.09
C PRO A 140 -16.68 -26.92 -58.77
N VAL A 141 -17.76 -26.19 -58.47
CA VAL A 141 -17.85 -25.31 -57.30
C VAL A 141 -17.30 -25.97 -56.03
N ASP A 142 -16.26 -25.36 -55.49
CA ASP A 142 -15.31 -25.93 -54.53
C ASP A 142 -15.93 -26.05 -53.12
N ALA A 143 -16.62 -27.17 -52.89
CA ALA A 143 -17.21 -27.52 -51.59
C ALA A 143 -16.15 -27.66 -50.48
N GLU A 144 -14.87 -27.85 -50.82
CA GLU A 144 -13.76 -27.82 -49.87
C GLU A 144 -13.41 -26.39 -49.45
N ARG A 145 -13.34 -25.44 -50.40
CA ARG A 145 -13.20 -24.00 -50.07
C ARG A 145 -14.32 -23.49 -49.19
N LEU A 146 -15.56 -23.87 -49.49
CA LEU A 146 -16.71 -23.42 -48.69
C LEU A 146 -16.69 -24.02 -47.28
N LYS A 147 -16.24 -25.28 -47.13
CA LYS A 147 -16.03 -25.91 -45.82
C LYS A 147 -14.89 -25.27 -45.04
N GLU A 148 -13.78 -24.95 -45.69
CA GLU A 148 -12.65 -24.28 -45.02
C GLU A 148 -13.02 -22.84 -44.60
N GLN A 149 -13.77 -22.10 -45.42
CA GLN A 149 -14.28 -20.77 -45.05
C GLN A 149 -15.20 -20.83 -43.80
N ILE A 150 -16.16 -21.76 -43.78
CA ILE A 150 -17.07 -21.93 -42.62
C ILE A 150 -16.28 -22.33 -41.37
N LYS A 151 -15.25 -23.16 -41.52
CA LYS A 151 -14.40 -23.64 -40.43
C LYS A 151 -13.47 -22.55 -39.88
N GLU A 152 -12.91 -21.70 -40.72
CA GLU A 152 -12.15 -20.52 -40.30
C GLU A 152 -13.03 -19.51 -39.56
N GLU A 153 -14.24 -19.26 -40.08
CA GLU A 153 -15.18 -18.30 -39.47
C GLU A 153 -15.67 -18.79 -38.09
N LEU A 154 -15.95 -20.09 -37.95
CA LEU A 154 -16.27 -20.71 -36.66
C LEU A 154 -15.10 -20.67 -35.66
N ARG A 155 -13.85 -20.88 -36.10
CA ARG A 155 -12.67 -20.74 -35.23
C ARG A 155 -12.50 -19.30 -34.77
N TYR A 156 -12.64 -18.34 -35.67
CA TYR A 156 -12.52 -16.92 -35.35
C TYR A 156 -13.58 -16.47 -34.33
N GLU A 157 -14.84 -16.88 -34.51
CA GLU A 157 -15.92 -16.64 -33.55
C GLU A 157 -15.64 -17.28 -32.18
N PHE A 158 -15.11 -18.51 -32.16
CA PHE A 158 -14.78 -19.22 -30.93
C PHE A 158 -13.63 -18.56 -30.17
N GLU A 159 -12.53 -18.22 -30.84
CA GLU A 159 -11.41 -17.49 -30.23
C GLU A 159 -11.82 -16.12 -29.72
N LYS A 160 -12.71 -15.42 -30.44
CA LYS A 160 -13.24 -14.12 -30.02
C LYS A 160 -14.12 -14.24 -28.76
N LYS A 161 -14.93 -15.30 -28.65
CA LYS A 161 -15.70 -15.58 -27.43
C LYS A 161 -14.80 -15.95 -26.26
N GLN A 162 -13.82 -16.81 -26.48
CA GLN A 162 -12.87 -17.22 -25.46
C GLN A 162 -12.06 -16.03 -24.93
N LYS A 163 -11.52 -15.19 -25.82
CA LYS A 163 -10.84 -13.93 -25.44
C LYS A 163 -11.74 -12.98 -24.64
N LYS A 164 -13.02 -12.89 -24.97
CA LYS A 164 -13.97 -12.06 -24.21
C LYS A 164 -14.23 -12.61 -22.81
N GLU A 165 -14.37 -13.92 -22.68
CA GLU A 165 -14.55 -14.59 -21.39
C GLU A 165 -13.30 -14.46 -20.52
N ASP A 166 -12.11 -14.65 -21.10
CA ASP A 166 -10.83 -14.51 -20.42
C ASP A 166 -10.63 -13.08 -19.89
N VAL A 167 -10.94 -12.05 -20.70
CA VAL A 167 -10.90 -10.64 -20.27
C VAL A 167 -11.88 -10.37 -19.15
N ALA A 168 -13.12 -10.89 -19.23
CA ALA A 168 -14.12 -10.71 -18.19
C ALA A 168 -13.72 -11.39 -16.86
N ILE A 169 -13.09 -12.57 -16.95
CA ILE A 169 -12.56 -13.29 -15.78
C ILE A 169 -11.38 -12.52 -15.17
N GLU A 170 -10.47 -12.02 -16.00
CA GLU A 170 -9.31 -11.23 -15.54
C GLU A 170 -9.75 -9.94 -14.83
N GLU A 171 -10.71 -9.21 -15.39
CA GLU A 171 -11.25 -8.00 -14.75
C GLU A 171 -11.90 -8.32 -13.40
N LYS A 172 -12.65 -9.42 -13.32
CA LYS A 172 -13.28 -9.86 -12.07
C LYS A 172 -12.25 -10.24 -11.01
N ILE A 173 -11.23 -11.01 -11.37
CA ILE A 173 -10.14 -11.39 -10.46
C ILE A 173 -9.39 -10.15 -9.97
N LYS A 174 -9.13 -9.18 -10.86
CA LYS A 174 -8.45 -7.93 -10.53
C LYS A 174 -9.26 -7.11 -9.52
N GLU A 175 -10.57 -7.04 -9.68
CA GLU A 175 -11.44 -6.31 -8.75
C GLU A 175 -11.54 -7.01 -7.39
N ASP A 176 -11.70 -8.33 -7.37
CA ASP A 176 -11.70 -9.11 -6.12
C ASP A 176 -10.37 -8.96 -5.36
N LEU A 177 -9.24 -8.98 -6.06
CA LEU A 177 -7.90 -8.73 -5.48
C LEU A 177 -7.76 -7.32 -4.90
N ARG A 178 -8.33 -6.30 -5.55
CA ARG A 178 -8.34 -4.92 -5.03
C ARG A 178 -9.13 -4.83 -3.74
N LEU A 179 -10.35 -5.37 -3.74
CA LEU A 179 -11.22 -5.40 -2.56
C LEU A 179 -10.57 -6.14 -1.40
N GLU A 180 -9.92 -7.27 -1.65
CA GLU A 180 -9.16 -7.99 -0.62
C GLU A 180 -8.00 -7.17 -0.06
N PHE A 181 -7.26 -6.47 -0.92
CA PHE A 181 -6.13 -5.65 -0.50
C PHE A 181 -6.57 -4.48 0.38
N GLU A 182 -7.62 -3.76 -0.04
CA GLU A 182 -8.23 -2.68 0.72
C GLU A 182 -8.72 -3.18 2.08
N LYS A 183 -9.43 -4.31 2.10
CA LYS A 183 -9.90 -4.93 3.35
C LYS A 183 -8.74 -5.33 4.28
N LYS A 184 -7.68 -5.94 3.75
CA LYS A 184 -6.49 -6.30 4.53
C LYS A 184 -5.77 -5.07 5.08
N GLN A 185 -5.72 -4.00 4.31
CA GLN A 185 -5.14 -2.73 4.75
C GLN A 185 -5.98 -2.10 5.85
N GLN A 186 -7.31 -2.04 5.68
CA GLN A 186 -8.23 -1.53 6.69
C GLN A 186 -8.15 -2.32 8.00
N ILE A 187 -8.15 -3.66 7.95
CA ILE A 187 -7.98 -4.50 9.14
C ILE A 187 -6.66 -4.19 9.84
N LYS A 188 -5.58 -3.99 9.07
CA LYS A 188 -4.27 -3.69 9.64
C LYS A 188 -4.25 -2.32 10.33
N ASP A 189 -4.89 -1.32 9.74
CA ASP A 189 -5.01 0.02 10.33
C ASP A 189 -5.90 -0.01 11.57
N GLU A 190 -7.03 -0.73 11.54
CA GLU A 190 -7.91 -0.95 12.71
C GLU A 190 -7.18 -1.70 13.84
N THR A 191 -6.39 -2.71 13.50
CA THR A 191 -5.58 -3.45 14.48
C THR A 191 -4.50 -2.54 15.09
N PHE A 192 -3.80 -1.76 14.26
CA PHE A 192 -2.81 -0.79 14.74
C PHE A 192 -3.45 0.26 15.65
N GLU A 193 -4.64 0.75 15.31
CA GLU A 193 -5.36 1.70 16.15
C GLU A 193 -5.79 1.09 17.48
N ALA A 194 -6.34 -0.12 17.47
CA ALA A 194 -6.72 -0.83 18.69
C ALA A 194 -5.53 -1.18 19.58
N GLU A 195 -4.35 -1.44 19.01
CA GLU A 195 -3.15 -1.72 19.80
C GLU A 195 -2.51 -0.47 20.42
N ASN A 196 -2.73 0.71 19.84
CA ASN A 196 -1.98 1.91 20.21
C ASN A 196 -2.86 3.03 20.81
N TYR A 197 -4.17 2.97 20.66
CA TYR A 197 -5.07 4.03 21.08
C TYR A 197 -6.39 3.49 21.64
N GLY A 198 -7.00 4.27 22.53
CA GLY A 198 -8.36 4.08 22.99
C GLY A 198 -9.29 5.17 22.51
N LYS A 199 -10.55 5.10 22.97
CA LYS A 199 -11.61 6.07 22.70
C LYS A 199 -12.17 6.60 24.01
N VAL A 200 -12.61 7.85 24.02
CA VAL A 200 -13.35 8.41 25.16
C VAL A 200 -14.66 8.95 24.67
N ARG A 201 -15.76 8.59 25.34
CA ARG A 201 -17.08 9.16 25.07
C ARG A 201 -17.75 9.59 26.35
N GLY A 202 -18.60 10.59 26.24
CA GLY A 202 -19.42 11.06 27.35
C GLY A 202 -20.51 12.01 26.89
N ARG A 203 -21.22 12.55 27.87
CA ARG A 203 -22.32 13.48 27.64
C ARG A 203 -22.29 14.63 28.64
N MET A 204 -22.49 15.84 28.14
CA MET A 204 -22.62 17.05 28.93
C MET A 204 -24.09 17.41 29.09
N LEU A 205 -24.47 17.76 30.32
CA LEU A 205 -25.81 18.19 30.69
C LEU A 205 -25.75 19.60 31.31
N TYR A 206 -26.86 20.32 31.17
CA TYR A 206 -27.14 21.55 31.91
C TYR A 206 -28.57 21.52 32.44
N LYS A 207 -28.71 21.45 33.78
CA LYS A 207 -30.00 21.33 34.46
C LYS A 207 -30.82 20.14 33.97
N GLY A 208 -30.17 18.98 33.84
CA GLY A 208 -30.78 17.73 33.37
C GLY A 208 -31.07 17.66 31.87
N LYS A 209 -30.79 18.72 31.10
CA LYS A 209 -30.97 18.75 29.64
C LYS A 209 -29.65 18.55 28.91
N PRO A 210 -29.66 17.96 27.70
CA PRO A 210 -28.48 17.93 26.83
C PRO A 210 -27.89 19.33 26.68
N LEU A 211 -26.57 19.44 26.82
CA LEU A 211 -25.88 20.71 26.60
C LEU A 211 -25.10 20.65 25.28
N PRO A 212 -25.67 21.16 24.17
CA PRO A 212 -24.99 21.23 22.90
C PRO A 212 -23.95 22.36 22.87
N ARG A 213 -23.01 22.27 21.92
CA ARG A 213 -21.96 23.27 21.69
C ARG A 213 -21.04 23.55 22.89
N CYS A 214 -21.06 22.71 23.93
CA CYS A 214 -20.10 22.76 25.02
C CYS A 214 -18.73 22.34 24.48
N GLN A 215 -17.71 23.16 24.73
CA GLN A 215 -16.34 22.77 24.44
C GLN A 215 -15.85 21.86 25.56
N VAL A 216 -15.22 20.75 25.19
CA VAL A 216 -14.66 19.79 26.13
C VAL A 216 -13.23 19.46 25.69
N LYS A 217 -12.33 19.29 26.66
CA LYS A 217 -10.96 18.89 26.38
C LYS A 217 -10.45 17.90 27.42
N ILE A 218 -9.53 17.05 27.00
CA ILE A 218 -8.75 16.20 27.88
C ILE A 218 -7.28 16.56 27.77
N MET A 219 -6.57 16.53 28.90
CA MET A 219 -5.12 16.78 28.95
C MET A 219 -4.44 15.62 29.66
N MET A 220 -3.44 15.02 29.02
CA MET A 220 -2.68 13.92 29.59
C MET A 220 -1.93 14.40 30.83
N LEU A 221 -2.02 13.64 31.91
CA LEU A 221 -1.17 13.81 33.06
C LEU A 221 0.17 13.15 32.75
N GLU A 222 1.22 13.94 32.55
CA GLU A 222 2.58 13.37 32.59
C GLU A 222 2.81 12.73 33.95
N LYS A 223 3.51 11.58 33.98
CA LYS A 223 3.77 10.81 35.21
C LYS A 223 4.15 11.74 36.35
N TRP A 224 3.58 11.47 37.53
CA TRP A 224 3.94 12.09 38.81
C TRP A 224 5.43 11.86 39.11
N GLY A 225 6.29 12.69 38.54
CA GLY A 225 7.72 12.78 38.82
C GLY A 225 7.92 13.81 39.92
N ILE A 226 8.57 13.39 41.01
CA ILE A 226 8.56 14.03 42.34
C ILE A 226 9.08 15.50 42.35
N PHE A 227 9.64 16.03 41.26
CA PHE A 227 10.06 17.44 41.16
C PHE A 227 9.95 17.98 39.73
N GLY A 228 8.75 17.93 39.14
CA GLY A 228 8.49 18.53 37.82
C GLY A 228 7.25 19.40 37.83
N THR A 229 7.37 20.65 37.36
CA THR A 229 6.20 21.41 36.92
C THR A 229 5.47 20.60 35.83
N PRO A 230 4.13 20.54 35.83
CA PRO A 230 3.41 19.87 34.75
C PRO A 230 3.80 20.53 33.43
N LYS A 231 4.56 19.83 32.57
CA LYS A 231 4.72 20.31 31.19
C LYS A 231 3.36 20.19 30.52
N GLU A 232 3.05 21.11 29.61
CA GLU A 232 1.83 21.02 28.79
C GLU A 232 1.89 19.72 27.99
N GLY A 233 1.16 18.71 28.47
CA GLY A 233 1.09 17.40 27.84
C GLY A 233 0.19 17.37 26.60
N ILE A 234 0.01 16.17 26.06
CA ILE A 234 -0.89 15.91 24.93
C ILE A 234 -2.31 16.37 25.30
N ARG A 235 -2.93 17.18 24.43
CA ARG A 235 -4.29 17.71 24.63
C ARG A 235 -5.19 17.37 23.45
N PHE A 236 -6.44 17.05 23.75
CA PHE A 236 -7.49 16.82 22.76
C PHE A 236 -8.67 17.71 23.10
N GLU A 237 -9.29 18.32 22.09
CA GLU A 237 -10.45 19.20 22.25
C GLU A 237 -11.52 18.82 21.23
N THR A 238 -12.78 18.85 21.67
CA THR A 238 -13.94 18.65 20.80
C THR A 238 -15.12 19.45 21.33
N VAL A 239 -16.22 19.43 20.59
CA VAL A 239 -17.46 20.13 20.92
C VAL A 239 -18.60 19.12 20.95
N THR A 240 -19.48 19.27 21.94
CA THR A 240 -20.65 18.40 22.06
C THR A 240 -21.67 18.63 20.95
N ASP A 241 -22.27 17.55 20.46
CA ASP A 241 -23.37 17.56 19.49
C ASP A 241 -24.70 18.10 20.08
N GLU A 242 -25.77 18.10 19.26
CA GLU A 242 -27.13 18.50 19.67
C GLU A 242 -27.70 17.70 20.86
N ASN A 243 -27.22 16.47 21.06
CA ASN A 243 -27.60 15.59 22.16
C ASN A 243 -26.67 15.72 23.38
N GLY A 244 -25.75 16.70 23.37
CA GLY A 244 -24.74 16.93 24.40
C GLY A 244 -23.63 15.89 24.43
N ARG A 245 -23.51 15.01 23.42
CA ARG A 245 -22.53 13.93 23.38
C ARG A 245 -21.23 14.40 22.76
N TYR A 246 -20.11 13.84 23.22
CA TYR A 246 -18.79 14.08 22.66
C TYR A 246 -18.00 12.77 22.56
N ILE A 247 -17.07 12.74 21.61
CA ILE A 247 -16.18 11.60 21.38
C ILE A 247 -14.77 12.12 21.13
N PHE A 248 -13.79 11.50 21.78
CA PHE A 248 -12.38 11.60 21.46
C PHE A 248 -11.92 10.27 20.87
N GLU A 249 -11.40 10.30 19.64
CA GLU A 249 -10.86 9.13 18.95
C GLU A 249 -9.34 9.14 19.00
N LYS A 250 -8.74 7.96 18.83
CA LYS A 250 -7.28 7.77 18.74
C LYS A 250 -6.53 8.42 19.90
N VAL A 251 -7.02 8.20 21.13
CA VAL A 251 -6.42 8.76 22.34
C VAL A 251 -5.37 7.80 22.89
N PRO A 252 -4.10 8.21 23.07
CA PRO A 252 -3.08 7.34 23.63
C PRO A 252 -3.45 6.83 25.03
N PRO A 253 -3.07 5.59 25.38
CA PRO A 253 -3.25 5.06 26.72
C PRO A 253 -2.59 5.94 27.79
N GLY A 254 -3.28 6.14 28.91
CA GLY A 254 -2.79 6.99 30.00
C GLY A 254 -3.88 7.62 30.86
N GLY A 255 -3.45 8.37 31.88
CA GLY A 255 -4.33 9.13 32.76
C GLY A 255 -4.55 10.56 32.25
N TYR A 256 -5.79 11.01 32.21
CA TYR A 256 -6.18 12.31 31.67
C TYR A 256 -7.02 13.12 32.65
N LYS A 257 -6.88 14.44 32.56
CA LYS A 257 -7.77 15.42 33.19
C LYS A 257 -8.83 15.90 32.23
N PHE A 258 -10.07 15.96 32.69
CA PHE A 258 -11.22 16.41 31.91
C PHE A 258 -11.59 17.86 32.23
N TYR A 259 -11.76 18.65 31.18
CA TYR A 259 -12.14 20.06 31.26
C TYR A 259 -13.34 20.32 30.35
N TRP A 260 -14.19 21.25 30.75
CA TRP A 260 -15.31 21.70 29.94
C TRP A 260 -15.48 23.21 30.03
N LYS A 261 -16.06 23.80 28.99
CA LYS A 261 -16.40 25.22 28.91
C LYS A 261 -17.76 25.36 28.24
N LYS A 262 -18.72 25.91 28.98
CA LYS A 262 -20.06 26.17 28.44
C LYS A 262 -20.00 27.24 27.35
N PRO A 263 -20.94 27.27 26.39
CA PRO A 263 -20.96 28.26 25.33
C PRO A 263 -20.97 29.72 25.82
N THR A 264 -21.57 29.97 27.00
CA THR A 264 -21.71 31.31 27.59
C THR A 264 -20.54 31.70 28.50
N GLU A 265 -19.53 30.83 28.67
CA GLU A 265 -18.41 31.06 29.58
C GLU A 265 -17.09 31.24 28.82
N SER A 266 -16.20 32.06 29.37
CA SER A 266 -14.88 32.34 28.80
C SER A 266 -13.76 31.46 29.38
N TYR A 267 -13.99 30.78 30.50
CA TYR A 267 -12.98 30.01 31.23
C TYR A 267 -13.28 28.50 31.22
N TRP A 268 -12.21 27.70 31.27
CA TRP A 268 -12.31 26.25 31.39
C TRP A 268 -12.55 25.84 32.85
N ILE A 269 -13.50 24.94 33.06
CA ILE A 269 -13.80 24.33 34.36
C ILE A 269 -13.20 22.92 34.41
N ARG A 270 -12.70 22.51 35.57
CA ARG A 270 -12.24 21.13 35.85
C ARG A 270 -12.58 20.71 37.28
N ARG A 271 -12.41 19.41 37.58
CA ARG A 271 -12.34 18.94 38.97
C ARG A 271 -10.98 19.29 39.59
N MET A 272 -11.00 19.69 40.86
CA MET A 272 -9.78 20.07 41.60
C MET A 272 -8.99 18.88 42.18
N LYS A 273 -9.55 17.67 42.15
CA LYS A 273 -8.83 16.45 42.55
C LYS A 273 -7.54 16.32 41.74
N MET A 274 -6.49 15.71 42.28
CA MET A 274 -5.23 15.53 41.53
C MET A 274 -5.20 14.26 40.67
N GLU A 275 -5.95 13.22 41.07
CA GLU A 275 -6.08 11.94 40.34
C GLU A 275 -6.67 12.12 38.93
N PRO A 276 -6.29 11.29 37.94
CA PRO A 276 -6.91 11.33 36.61
C PRO A 276 -8.44 11.20 36.68
N ASP A 277 -9.15 11.97 35.86
CA ASP A 277 -10.60 11.84 35.69
C ASP A 277 -10.94 10.67 34.76
N ILE A 278 -10.01 10.33 33.86
CA ILE A 278 -10.14 9.31 32.81
C ILE A 278 -8.85 8.51 32.78
N PHE A 279 -8.95 7.19 32.70
CA PHE A 279 -7.82 6.30 32.45
C PHE A 279 -8.11 5.47 31.20
N ILE A 280 -7.29 5.62 30.18
CA ILE A 280 -7.49 5.02 28.86
C ILE A 280 -6.52 3.87 28.69
N GLU A 281 -7.05 2.73 28.26
CA GLU A 281 -6.28 1.57 27.83
C GLU A 281 -6.36 1.43 26.31
N ALA A 282 -5.36 0.78 25.71
CA ALA A 282 -5.35 0.57 24.26
C ALA A 282 -6.52 -0.33 23.84
N GLY A 283 -7.22 0.05 22.77
CA GLY A 283 -8.34 -0.70 22.22
C GLY A 283 -9.67 -0.48 22.96
N GLU A 284 -9.60 0.09 24.16
CA GLU A 284 -10.76 0.28 25.02
C GLU A 284 -11.49 1.60 24.77
N THR A 285 -12.80 1.57 24.99
CA THR A 285 -13.62 2.78 25.01
C THR A 285 -13.95 3.17 26.44
N TYR A 286 -13.35 4.24 26.93
CA TYR A 286 -13.68 4.81 28.22
C TYR A 286 -14.99 5.60 28.15
N HIS A 287 -15.93 5.25 29.02
CA HIS A 287 -17.19 5.95 29.19
C HIS A 287 -17.12 6.90 30.37
N LEU A 288 -17.01 8.21 30.10
CA LEU A 288 -17.11 9.20 31.16
C LEU A 288 -18.59 9.33 31.58
N PRO A 289 -18.91 9.26 32.88
CA PRO A 289 -20.27 9.48 33.37
C PRO A 289 -20.81 10.85 32.96
N ASP A 290 -22.11 10.92 32.72
CA ASP A 290 -22.82 12.15 32.35
C ASP A 290 -22.44 13.30 33.30
N ARG A 291 -22.05 14.43 32.70
CA ARG A 291 -21.48 15.56 33.41
C ARG A 291 -22.45 16.72 33.47
N GLU A 292 -22.96 16.97 34.66
CA GLU A 292 -23.83 18.11 34.93
C GLU A 292 -23.01 19.39 35.17
N THR A 293 -23.26 20.44 34.40
CA THR A 293 -22.45 21.67 34.38
C THR A 293 -22.97 22.79 35.27
N ASN A 294 -24.18 22.65 35.84
CA ASN A 294 -24.74 23.61 36.81
C ASN A 294 -24.37 23.30 38.27
N VAL A 295 -23.71 22.17 38.54
CA VAL A 295 -23.19 21.86 39.88
C VAL A 295 -21.89 22.63 40.06
N LYS A 296 -21.85 23.57 41.02
CA LYS A 296 -20.64 24.31 41.40
C LYS A 296 -19.56 23.33 41.85
N THR A 297 -18.65 22.95 40.97
CA THR A 297 -17.32 22.51 41.39
C THR A 297 -16.60 23.76 41.90
N ILE A 298 -16.47 23.84 43.22
CA ILE A 298 -15.87 24.98 43.94
C ILE A 298 -14.46 25.22 43.36
N ASN A 299 -14.19 26.48 42.98
CA ASN A 299 -12.86 26.97 42.59
C ASN A 299 -11.94 27.02 43.80
#